data_AF-A0A8H3LQP4-F1
#
_entry.id   AF-A0A8H3LQP4-F1
#
_cell.length_a   1.000
_cell.length_b   1.000
_cell.length_c   1.000
_cell.angle_alpha   90.00
_cell.angle_beta   90.00
_cell.angle_gamma   90.00
#
_symmetry.space_group_name_H-M   'P 1'
#
loop_
_entity.id
_entity.type
_entity.pdbx_description
1 polymer ?
#
loop_
_entity_poly.entity_id
_entity_poly.type
_entity_poly.pdbx_seq_one_letter_code
_entity_poly.pdbx_strand_id
1 'polypeptide(L)' 'MKTQNMKISLVINNHKSIYDHYSTGFNFGCNSLFMTFVSGKQYLYAHNESHNYEDNLNTNEIHVIEEIETFTVTKE' A
#
# COMPACT_ATOMS: atom_id res chain seq x y z
N MET A 1 -13.50 2.66 19.06
CA MET A 1 -12.51 2.18 18.07
C MET A 1 -11.71 3.39 17.62
N LYS A 2 -10.39 3.37 17.72
CA LYS A 2 -9.53 4.53 17.38
C LYS A 2 -8.97 4.24 15.98
N THR A 3 -9.34 5.04 14.98
CA THR A 3 -8.83 4.86 13.61
C THR A 3 -7.37 5.34 13.58
N GLN A 4 -6.43 4.42 13.36
CA GLN A 4 -5.05 4.77 13.02
C GLN A 4 -4.96 4.88 11.51
N ASN A 5 -4.69 6.08 11.02
CA ASN A 5 -4.51 6.33 9.58
C ASN A 5 -3.04 6.12 9.22
N MET A 6 -2.76 5.18 8.32
CA MET A 6 -1.46 5.10 7.64
C MET A 6 -1.47 6.05 6.44
N LYS A 7 -0.36 6.76 6.23
CA LYS A 7 -0.17 7.65 5.07
C LYS A 7 1.04 7.18 4.28
N ILE A 8 0.79 6.73 3.05
CA ILE A 8 1.87 6.67 2.05
C ILE A 8 2.12 8.11 1.61
N SER A 9 3.36 8.58 1.80
CA SER A 9 3.68 10.01 1.71
C SER A 9 4.02 10.41 0.28
N LEU A 10 4.84 11.44 0.06
CA LEU A 10 5.17 11.87 -1.31
C LEU A 10 5.96 10.77 -2.04
N VAL A 11 5.72 10.60 -3.33
CA VAL A 11 6.60 9.83 -4.22
C VAL A 11 7.92 10.61 -4.37
N ILE A 12 9.04 9.98 -3.99
CA ILE A 12 10.39 10.54 -4.16
C ILE A 12 11.15 9.87 -5.31
N ASN A 13 10.71 8.67 -5.73
CA ASN A 13 11.22 7.97 -6.90
C ASN A 13 10.06 7.40 -7.72
N ASN A 14 10.00 7.81 -8.98
CA ASN A 14 8.93 7.41 -9.90
C ASN A 14 9.07 5.98 -10.44
N HIS A 15 10.21 5.33 -10.20
CA HIS A 15 10.42 3.96 -10.67
C HIS A 15 9.47 2.99 -9.96
N LYS A 16 8.41 2.57 -10.66
CA LYS A 16 7.36 1.68 -10.14
C LYS A 16 6.64 2.27 -8.92
N SER A 17 6.48 3.60 -8.87
CA SER A 17 5.70 4.28 -7.81
C SER A 17 4.24 3.83 -7.77
N ILE A 18 3.67 3.53 -8.94
CA ILE A 18 2.47 2.71 -9.11
C ILE A 18 2.90 1.50 -9.92
N TYR A 19 2.70 0.31 -9.37
CA TYR A 19 3.15 -0.93 -9.99
C TYR A 19 1.95 -1.83 -10.26
N ASP A 20 1.77 -2.23 -11.52
CA ASP A 20 0.75 -3.20 -11.90
C ASP A 20 1.42 -4.59 -11.95
N HIS A 21 1.02 -5.48 -11.04
CA HIS A 21 1.56 -6.83 -10.96
C HIS A 21 0.42 -7.83 -10.80
N TYR A 22 0.43 -8.89 -11.62
CA TYR A 22 -0.66 -9.87 -11.70
C TYR A 22 -0.97 -10.61 -10.39
N SER A 23 -0.02 -10.65 -9.45
CA SER A 23 -0.20 -11.27 -8.14
C SER A 23 -0.66 -10.29 -7.05
N THR A 24 -0.89 -9.03 -7.38
CA THR A 24 -1.29 -7.99 -6.44
C THR A 24 -2.63 -7.39 -6.82
N GLY A 25 -3.47 -7.05 -5.86
CA GLY A 25 -4.70 -6.30 -6.18
C GLY A 25 -4.48 -4.78 -6.18
N PHE A 26 -3.48 -4.29 -5.47
CA PHE A 26 -2.90 -2.96 -5.67
C PHE A 26 -1.44 -2.98 -5.23
N ASN A 27 -0.61 -2.12 -5.81
CA ASN A 27 0.79 -1.98 -5.41
C ASN A 27 1.27 -0.54 -5.63
N PHE A 28 1.52 0.14 -4.51
CA PHE A 28 2.14 1.45 -4.47
C PHE A 28 3.62 1.25 -4.14
N GLY A 29 4.50 1.54 -5.10
CA GLY A 29 5.94 1.67 -4.86
C GLY A 29 6.72 0.37 -4.85
N CYS A 30 6.22 -0.72 -5.43
CA CYS A 30 6.90 -2.00 -5.60
C CYS A 30 7.65 -2.44 -4.32
N ASN A 31 7.01 -3.22 -3.45
CA ASN A 31 7.50 -3.51 -2.08
C ASN A 31 7.45 -2.30 -1.13
N SER A 32 6.58 -1.31 -1.39
CA SER A 32 6.33 -0.24 -0.42
C SER A 32 5.03 -0.43 0.34
N LEU A 33 3.89 -0.39 -0.36
CA LEU A 33 2.58 -0.72 0.19
C LEU A 33 1.78 -1.51 -0.86
N PHE A 34 1.51 -2.77 -0.60
CA PHE A 34 0.81 -3.60 -1.58
C PHE A 34 -0.06 -4.67 -0.95
N MET A 35 -1.10 -5.07 -1.69
CA MET A 35 -1.93 -6.21 -1.35
C MET A 35 -1.50 -7.42 -2.17
N THR A 36 -1.34 -8.57 -1.52
CA THR A 36 -1.15 -9.87 -2.17
C THR A 36 -2.11 -10.91 -1.63
N PHE A 37 -2.35 -11.96 -2.41
CA PHE A 37 -3.19 -13.09 -2.03
C PHE A 37 -2.33 -14.32 -1.73
N VAL A 38 -2.36 -14.79 -0.49
CA VAL A 38 -1.58 -15.96 -0.04
C VAL A 38 -2.53 -16.89 0.71
N SER A 39 -2.53 -18.18 0.34
CA SER A 39 -3.26 -19.23 1.06
C SER A 39 -4.74 -18.90 1.34
N GLY A 40 -5.43 -18.29 0.37
CA GLY A 40 -6.85 -17.96 0.51
C GLY A 40 -7.15 -16.62 1.19
N LYS A 41 -6.13 -15.85 1.59
CA LYS A 41 -6.29 -14.60 2.35
C LYS A 41 -5.61 -13.43 1.66
N GLN A 42 -6.15 -12.24 1.89
CA GLN A 42 -5.59 -10.98 1.43
C GLN A 42 -4.71 -10.39 2.53
N TYR A 43 -3.48 -10.07 2.19
CA TYR A 43 -2.50 -9.48 3.10
C TYR A 43 -2.06 -8.12 2.58
N LEU A 44 -2.05 -7.13 3.47
CA LEU A 44 -1.45 -5.82 3.25
C LEU A 44 -0.03 -5.84 3.81
N TYR A 45 0.92 -5.58 2.93
CA TYR A 45 2.32 -5.44 3.24
C TYR A 45 2.66 -3.95 3.31
N ALA A 46 3.15 -3.49 4.47
CA ALA A 46 3.53 -2.09 4.71
C ALA A 46 4.99 -2.03 5.14
N HIS A 47 5.89 -1.61 4.25
CA HIS A 47 7.32 -1.57 4.58
C HIS A 47 8.22 -0.56 3.87
N ASN A 48 7.78 0.07 2.78
CA ASN A 48 8.57 1.08 2.05
C ASN A 48 10.01 0.64 1.64
N GLU A 49 10.26 -0.65 1.42
CA GLU A 49 11.61 -1.20 1.22
C GLU A 49 12.31 -0.69 -0.06
N SER A 50 11.55 -0.35 -1.10
CA SER A 50 12.11 0.22 -2.32
C SER A 50 12.42 1.71 -2.21
N HIS A 51 12.06 2.36 -1.09
CA HIS A 51 12.24 3.78 -0.85
C HIS A 51 11.71 4.67 -1.99
N ASN A 52 10.58 4.26 -2.58
CA ASN A 52 9.92 5.04 -3.63
C ASN A 52 9.06 6.18 -3.06
N TYR A 53 8.73 6.09 -1.78
CA TYR A 53 8.01 7.10 -1.02
C TYR A 53 8.85 7.62 0.15
N GLU A 54 8.52 8.83 0.64
CA GLU A 54 9.08 9.34 1.90
C GLU A 54 8.83 8.35 3.06
N ASP A 55 9.74 8.35 4.02
CA ASP A 55 9.87 7.30 5.05
C ASP A 55 8.87 7.40 6.21
N ASN A 56 7.64 7.81 5.90
CA ASN A 56 6.53 7.87 6.86
C ASN A 56 5.79 6.54 7.01
N LEU A 57 6.05 5.58 6.11
CA LEU A 57 5.62 4.20 6.20
C LEU A 57 6.83 3.31 6.51
N ASN A 58 7.43 3.52 7.68
CA ASN A 58 8.62 2.79 8.14
C ASN A 58 8.21 1.68 9.14
N THR A 59 7.57 0.64 8.62
CA THR A 59 7.19 -0.54 9.40
C THR A 59 7.65 -1.80 8.66
N ASN A 60 7.51 -2.98 9.26
CA ASN A 60 7.62 -4.24 8.53
C ASN A 60 6.36 -5.08 8.79
N GLU A 61 5.24 -4.38 8.95
CA GLU A 61 4.00 -4.97 9.39
C GLU A 61 3.26 -5.60 8.20
N ILE A 62 2.70 -6.78 8.46
CA ILE A 62 1.84 -7.50 7.54
C ILE A 62 0.48 -7.61 8.21
N HIS A 63 -0.54 -7.03 7.59
CA HIS A 63 -1.90 -7.04 8.10
C HIS A 63 -2.78 -7.98 7.27
N VAL A 64 -3.71 -8.67 7.94
CA VAL A 64 -4.80 -9.34 7.25
C VAL A 64 -5.86 -8.30 6.94
N ILE A 65 -6.31 -8.23 5.68
CA ILE A 65 -7.34 -7.27 5.28
C ILE A 65 -8.71 -7.84 5.64
N GLU A 66 -9.48 -7.08 6.44
CA GLU A 66 -10.88 -7.40 6.74
C GLU A 66 -11.83 -6.77 5.71
N GLU A 67 -11.59 -5.51 5.34
CA GLU A 67 -12.42 -4.73 4.43
C GLU A 67 -11.57 -3.70 3.65
N ILE A 68 -11.99 -3.38 2.42
CA ILE A 68 -11.45 -2.28 1.62
C ILE A 68 -12.61 -1.40 1.18
N GLU A 69 -12.50 -0.10 1.46
CA GLU A 69 -13.43 0.92 0.97
C GLU A 69 -12.69 1.87 0.02
N THR A 70 -13.36 2.29 -1.06
CA THR A 70 -12.79 3.21 -2.06
C THR A 70 -13.73 4.38 -2.29
N PHE A 71 -13.17 5.58 -2.43
CA PHE A 71 -13.92 6.81 -2.66
C PHE A 71 -13.38 7.52 -3.89
N THR A 72 -14.27 8.03 -4.73
CA THR A 72 -13.89 8.90 -5.86
C THR A 72 -14.15 10.34 -5.45
N VAL A 73 -13.11 11.18 -5.50
CA VAL A 73 -13.23 12.62 -5.23
C VAL A 73 -13.33 13.34 -6.58
N THR A 74 -14.49 13.90 -6.90
CA THR A 74 -14.68 14.77 -8.06
C THR A 74 -14.60 16.22 -7.62
N LYS A 75 -14.06 17.10 -8.48
CA LYS A 75 -14.27 18.54 -8.30
C LYS A 75 -15.72 18.86 -8.62
N GLU A 76 -16.38 19.60 -7.74
CA GLU A 76 -17.64 20.29 -8.07
C GLU A 76 -17.41 21.38 -9.13
#